data_AF-A0A7K2NZI4-F1
#
_entry.id   AF-A0A7K2NZI4-F1
#
_cell.length_a   1.000
_cell.length_b   1.000
_cell.length_c   1.000
_cell.angle_alpha   90.00
_cell.angle_beta   90.00
_cell.angle_gamma   90.00
#
_symmetry.space_group_name_H-M   'P 1'
#
loop_
_entity.id
_entity.type
_entity.pdbx_description
1 polymer ?
#
loop_
_entity_poly.entity_id
_entity_poly.type
_entity_poly.pdbx_seq_one_letter_code
_entity_poly.pdbx_strand_id
1 'polypeptide(L)'
;MADLAKEAESLHKAASGLRAVGHHTAKPLQEFESASQDLSALGALGSLLGAKDDIEEGMTTLVKLTKQLDEEWETEAKFMGDVSDAFDLLEVLLTAAARAKKG
;
A
#
# COMPACT_ATOMS: atom_id res chain seq x y z
N MET A 1 18.99 0.96 -24.32
CA MET A 1 18.58 2.36 -24.07
C MET A 1 17.07 2.52 -24.18
N ALA A 2 16.35 1.76 -25.02
CA ALA A 2 14.88 1.79 -25.08
C ALA A 2 14.12 1.18 -23.87
N ASP A 3 14.80 0.81 -22.77
CA ASP A 3 14.16 0.08 -21.66
C ASP A 3 14.01 0.90 -20.37
N LEU A 4 14.96 1.78 -20.02
CA LEU A 4 14.95 2.49 -18.73
C LEU A 4 13.75 3.44 -18.58
N ALA A 5 13.43 4.20 -19.63
CA ALA A 5 12.25 5.09 -19.60
C ALA A 5 10.94 4.31 -19.46
N LYS A 6 10.86 3.13 -20.08
CA LYS A 6 9.68 2.25 -19.98
C LYS A 6 9.58 1.59 -18.60
N GLU A 7 10.71 1.20 -18.03
CA GLU A 7 10.80 0.71 -16.65
C GLU A 7 10.43 1.79 -15.64
N ALA A 8 10.90 3.03 -15.82
CA ALA A 8 10.54 4.17 -15.00
C ALA A 8 9.02 4.43 -15.02
N GLU A 9 8.40 4.46 -16.20
CA GLU A 9 6.95 4.61 -16.35
C GLU A 9 6.17 3.48 -15.65
N SER A 10 6.63 2.23 -15.81
CA SER A 10 6.03 1.07 -15.17
C SER A 10 6.10 1.17 -13.63
N LEU A 11 7.25 1.54 -13.08
CA LEU A 11 7.44 1.74 -11.64
C LEU A 11 6.58 2.89 -11.11
N HIS A 12 6.48 3.99 -11.84
CA HIS A 12 5.63 5.12 -11.47
C HIS A 12 4.15 4.73 -11.41
N LYS A 13 3.69 3.92 -12.38
CA LYS A 13 2.33 3.39 -12.40
C LYS A 13 2.07 2.43 -11.24
N ALA A 14 3.01 1.54 -10.94
CA ALA A 14 2.91 0.61 -9.80
C ALA A 14 2.84 1.38 -8.47
N ALA A 15 3.73 2.35 -8.27
CA ALA A 15 3.73 3.24 -7.10
C ALA A 15 2.39 3.97 -6.93
N SER A 16 1.84 4.50 -8.03
CA SER A 16 0.54 5.18 -8.02
C SER A 16 -0.60 4.24 -7.64
N GLY A 17 -0.57 2.99 -8.13
CA GLY A 17 -1.52 1.96 -7.75
C GLY A 17 -1.46 1.62 -6.26
N LEU A 18 -0.26 1.45 -5.70
CA LEU A 18 -0.06 1.18 -4.28
C LEU A 18 -0.55 2.32 -3.39
N ARG A 19 -0.31 3.59 -3.76
CA ARG A 19 -0.84 4.75 -3.02
C ARG A 19 -2.37 4.80 -2.99
N ALA A 20 -3.03 4.28 -4.02
CA ALA A 20 -4.49 4.25 -4.07
C ALA A 20 -5.10 3.20 -3.13
N VAL A 21 -4.33 2.19 -2.71
CA VAL A 21 -4.89 1.08 -1.90
C VAL A 21 -5.44 1.59 -0.57
N GLY A 22 -4.70 2.45 0.13
CA GLY A 22 -5.17 3.06 1.39
C GLY A 22 -6.50 3.82 1.25
N HIS A 23 -6.75 4.47 0.10
CA HIS A 23 -8.05 5.12 -0.17
C HIS A 23 -9.18 4.10 -0.40
N HIS A 24 -8.87 2.95 -0.98
CA HIS A 24 -9.84 1.88 -1.21
C HIS A 24 -10.14 1.07 0.06
N THR A 25 -9.19 0.96 0.98
CA THR A 25 -9.31 0.20 2.23
C THR A 25 -9.85 1.02 3.41
N ALA A 26 -9.63 2.33 3.43
CA ALA A 26 -10.01 3.20 4.55
C ALA A 26 -11.49 3.09 4.98
N LYS A 27 -12.44 3.20 4.04
CA LYS A 27 -13.87 3.12 4.35
C LYS A 27 -14.28 1.71 4.82
N PRO A 28 -13.96 0.62 4.09
CA PRO A 28 -14.20 -0.73 4.58
C PRO A 28 -13.61 -1.01 5.96
N LEU A 29 -12.40 -0.52 6.24
CA LEU A 29 -11.74 -0.68 7.54
C LEU A 29 -12.49 0.04 8.66
N GLN A 30 -12.96 1.27 8.41
CA GLN A 30 -13.76 2.04 9.36
C GLN A 30 -15.11 1.36 9.66
N GLU A 31 -15.79 0.86 8.63
CA GLU A 31 -17.06 0.13 8.78
C GLU A 31 -16.84 -1.17 9.57
N PHE A 32 -15.74 -1.86 9.32
CA PHE A 32 -15.39 -3.09 10.04
C PHE A 32 -15.03 -2.83 11.51
N GLU A 33 -14.27 -1.77 11.81
CA GLU A 33 -14.00 -1.34 13.19
C GLU A 33 -15.30 -1.00 13.94
N SER A 34 -16.23 -0.30 13.28
CA SER A 34 -17.52 0.05 13.88
C SER A 34 -18.35 -1.20 14.20
N ALA A 35 -18.40 -2.16 13.28
CA ALA A 35 -19.08 -3.44 13.50
C ALA A 35 -18.47 -4.25 14.66
N SER A 36 -17.14 -4.19 14.85
CA SER A 36 -16.47 -4.82 15.99
C SER A 36 -16.89 -4.21 17.33
N GLN A 37 -17.07 -2.88 17.37
CA GLN A 37 -17.55 -2.18 18.57
C GLN A 37 -19.02 -2.50 18.89
N ASP A 38 -19.86 -2.67 17.87
CA ASP A 38 -21.25 -3.11 18.07
C ASP A 38 -21.33 -4.54 18.61
N LEU A 39 -20.44 -5.42 18.15
CA LEU A 39 -20.28 -6.78 18.69
C LEU A 39 -19.88 -6.75 20.17
N SER A 40 -18.91 -5.91 20.54
CA SER A 40 -18.46 -5.76 21.94
C SER A 40 -19.60 -5.26 22.85
N ALA A 41 -20.53 -4.46 22.33
CA ALA A 41 -21.69 -3.96 23.06
C ALA A 41 -22.81 -5.00 23.31
N LEU A 42 -22.89 -6.09 22.54
CA LEU A 42 -23.98 -7.10 22.57
C LEU A 42 -23.89 -8.11 23.74
N GLY A 43 -23.53 -7.67 24.95
CA GLY A 43 -23.09 -8.47 26.11
C GLY A 43 -24.03 -9.53 26.74
N ALA A 44 -24.87 -10.28 26.00
CA ALA A 44 -25.72 -11.30 26.60
C ALA A 44 -25.95 -12.52 25.67
N LEU A 45 -25.17 -13.60 25.90
CA LEU A 45 -25.56 -15.04 25.80
C LEU A 45 -24.29 -15.91 25.97
N GLY A 46 -24.18 -16.70 27.05
CA GLY A 46 -22.93 -17.35 27.51
C GLY A 46 -22.13 -18.20 26.51
N SER A 47 -22.77 -18.84 25.53
CA SER A 47 -22.09 -19.62 24.46
C SER A 47 -21.70 -18.76 23.26
N LEU A 48 -22.40 -17.62 23.09
CA LEU A 48 -22.07 -16.56 22.16
C LEU A 48 -20.90 -15.71 22.67
N LEU A 49 -20.66 -15.63 24.00
CA LEU A 49 -19.57 -14.84 24.57
C LEU A 49 -18.19 -15.35 24.18
N GLY A 50 -17.91 -16.66 24.29
CA GLY A 50 -16.60 -17.20 23.88
C GLY A 50 -16.34 -17.02 22.38
N ALA A 51 -17.34 -17.33 21.54
CA ALA A 51 -17.22 -17.11 20.10
C ALA A 51 -17.15 -15.62 19.74
N LYS A 52 -17.83 -14.75 20.47
CA LYS A 52 -17.77 -13.29 20.29
C LYS A 52 -16.39 -12.76 20.63
N ASP A 53 -15.80 -13.18 21.74
CA ASP A 53 -14.48 -12.71 22.18
C ASP A 53 -13.41 -13.11 21.14
N ASP A 54 -13.45 -14.36 20.65
CA ASP A 54 -12.59 -14.83 19.56
C ASP A 54 -12.81 -14.04 18.25
N ILE A 55 -14.07 -13.72 17.92
CA ILE A 55 -14.42 -12.91 16.74
C ILE A 55 -13.90 -11.48 16.91
N GLU A 56 -14.08 -10.85 18.07
CA GLU A 56 -13.63 -9.49 18.35
C GLU A 56 -12.09 -9.38 18.31
N GLU A 57 -11.38 -10.36 18.85
CA GLU A 57 -9.92 -10.45 18.75
C GLU A 57 -9.47 -10.65 17.29
N GLY A 58 -10.16 -11.53 16.55
CA GLY A 58 -9.91 -11.74 15.13
C GLY A 58 -10.12 -10.47 14.30
N MET A 59 -11.22 -9.75 14.55
CA MET A 59 -11.52 -8.48 13.90
C MET A 59 -10.47 -7.41 14.22
N THR A 60 -10.10 -7.27 15.49
CA THR A 60 -9.03 -6.34 15.93
C THR A 60 -7.69 -6.65 15.26
N THR A 61 -7.36 -7.94 15.15
CA THR A 61 -6.14 -8.40 14.49
C THR A 61 -6.15 -8.07 13.00
N LEU A 62 -7.26 -8.33 12.31
CA LEU A 62 -7.42 -7.99 10.89
C LEU A 62 -7.29 -6.49 10.65
N VAL A 63 -7.92 -5.67 11.49
CA VAL A 63 -7.80 -4.20 11.42
C VAL A 63 -6.35 -3.76 11.52
N LYS A 64 -5.62 -4.29 12.51
CA LYS A 64 -4.22 -3.96 12.74
C LYS A 64 -3.35 -4.39 11.56
N LEU A 65 -3.55 -5.60 11.04
CA LEU A 65 -2.82 -6.11 9.88
C LEU A 65 -3.09 -5.26 8.63
N THR A 66 -4.34 -4.85 8.39
CA THR A 66 -4.67 -3.97 7.26
C THR A 66 -3.98 -2.61 7.38
N LYS A 67 -3.93 -2.00 8.57
CA LYS A 67 -3.18 -0.75 8.79
C LYS A 67 -1.68 -0.90 8.53
N GLN A 68 -1.09 -2.01 8.99
CA GLN A 68 0.32 -2.32 8.73
C GLN A 68 0.60 -2.51 7.24
N LEU A 69 -0.31 -3.19 6.51
CA LEU A 69 -0.21 -3.34 5.06
C LEU A 69 -0.33 -1.99 4.33
N ASP A 70 -1.20 -1.10 4.78
CA ASP A 70 -1.30 0.26 4.22
C ASP A 70 0.03 1.03 4.38
N GLU A 71 0.70 0.93 5.54
CA GLU A 71 2.02 1.53 5.78
C GLU A 71 3.12 0.90 4.89
N GLU A 72 3.10 -0.41 4.71
CA GLU A 72 4.02 -1.12 3.82
C GLU A 72 3.81 -0.73 2.35
N TRP A 73 2.56 -0.61 1.90
CA TRP A 73 2.24 -0.16 0.54
C TRP A 73 2.65 1.28 0.28
N GLU A 74 2.49 2.19 1.25
CA GLU A 74 3.01 3.55 1.14
C GLU A 74 4.55 3.58 1.03
N THR A 75 5.22 2.78 1.85
CA THR A 75 6.69 2.67 1.85
C THR A 75 7.20 2.14 0.52
N GLU A 76 6.58 1.07 0.02
CA GLU A 76 6.93 0.47 -1.27
C GLU A 76 6.63 1.43 -2.43
N ALA A 77 5.49 2.14 -2.39
CA ALA A 77 5.18 3.14 -3.41
C ALA A 77 6.19 4.28 -3.45
N LYS A 78 6.69 4.71 -2.28
CA LYS A 78 7.76 5.71 -2.19
C LYS A 78 9.05 5.16 -2.80
N PHE A 79 9.47 3.97 -2.41
CA PHE A 79 10.68 3.33 -2.93
C PHE A 79 10.63 3.16 -4.46
N MET A 80 9.51 2.67 -5.00
CA MET A 80 9.31 2.54 -6.45
C MET A 80 9.38 3.91 -7.17
N GLY A 81 8.85 4.97 -6.55
CA GLY A 81 8.99 6.33 -7.04
C GLY A 81 10.45 6.80 -7.10
N ASP A 82 11.19 6.59 -6.02
CA ASP A 82 12.61 6.97 -5.94
C ASP A 82 13.46 6.22 -7.00
N VAL A 83 13.17 4.94 -7.25
CA VAL A 83 13.84 4.15 -8.32
C VAL A 83 13.47 4.67 -9.71
N SER A 84 12.19 5.01 -9.94
CA SER A 84 11.71 5.60 -11.19
C SER A 84 12.46 6.91 -11.51
N ASP A 85 12.54 7.82 -10.53
CA ASP A 85 13.25 9.10 -10.67
C ASP A 85 14.75 8.89 -10.96
N ALA A 86 15.38 7.88 -10.34
CA ALA A 86 16.77 7.53 -10.60
C ALA A 86 16.99 7.01 -12.03
N PHE A 87 16.05 6.23 -12.57
CA PHE A 87 16.11 5.71 -13.93
C PHE A 87 15.96 6.83 -14.97
N ASP A 88 15.05 7.78 -14.73
CA ASP A 88 14.91 8.97 -15.57
C ASP A 88 16.21 9.80 -15.59
N LEU A 89 16.83 10.01 -14.42
CA LEU A 89 18.12 10.70 -14.35
C LEU A 89 19.24 9.96 -15.10
N LEU A 90 19.31 8.63 -14.95
CA LEU A 90 20.27 7.79 -15.66
C LEU A 90 20.11 7.91 -17.18
N GLU A 91 18.89 7.90 -17.69
CA GLU A 91 18.61 8.04 -19.13
C GLU A 91 19.07 9.41 -19.66
N VAL A 92 18.85 10.49 -18.89
CA VAL A 92 19.34 11.84 -19.23
C VAL A 92 20.87 11.87 -19.30
N LEU A 93 21.56 11.30 -18.31
CA LEU A 93 23.02 11.26 -18.25
C LEU A 93 23.62 10.42 -19.39
N LEU A 94 23.04 9.25 -19.67
CA LEU A 94 23.47 8.38 -20.77
C LEU A 94 23.26 9.07 -22.13
N THR A 95 22.13 9.74 -22.32
CA THR A 95 21.84 10.51 -23.55
C THR A 95 22.83 11.66 -23.73
N ALA A 96 23.12 12.41 -22.66
CA ALA A 96 24.09 13.49 -22.69
C ALA A 96 25.50 12.98 -23.03
N ALA A 97 25.94 11.89 -22.39
CA ALA A 97 27.23 11.26 -22.65
C ALA A 97 27.35 10.75 -24.10
N ALA A 98 26.29 10.14 -24.64
CA ALA A 98 26.26 9.67 -26.02
C ALA A 98 26.35 10.83 -27.03
N ARG A 99 25.75 11.99 -26.74
CA ARG A 99 25.88 13.20 -27.57
C ARG A 99 27.30 13.77 -27.51
N ALA A 100 27.89 13.84 -26.32
CA ALA A 100 29.26 14.32 -26.14
C ALA A 100 30.30 13.46 -26.87
N LYS A 101 30.06 12.14 -27.02
CA LYS A 101 30.94 11.23 -27.76
C LYS A 101 30.82 11.34 -29.30
N LYS A 102 29.74 11.93 -29.82
CA LYS A 102 29.50 12.10 -31.26
C LYS A 102 29.90 13.50 -31.77
N GLY A 103 30.27 14.41 -30.88
CA GLY A 103 30.82 15.74 -31.18
C GLY A 103 32.34 15.73 -31.22
#